data_AF-A0A5R2N4E3-F1
#
_entry.id   AF-A0A5R2N4E3-F1
#
_cell.length_a   1.000
_cell.length_b   1.000
_cell.length_c   1.000
_cell.angle_alpha   90.00
_cell.angle_beta   90.00
_cell.angle_gamma   90.00
#
_symmetry.space_group_name_H-M   'P 1'
#
loop_
_entity.id
_entity.type
_entity.pdbx_description
1 polymer ?
#
loop_
_entity_poly.entity_id
_entity_poly.type
_entity_poly.pdbx_seq_one_letter_code
_entity_poly.pdbx_strand_id
1 'polypeptide(L)'
;FASNLDTGLIHRIDANGRLIDTFDHGVAGRPAHGLAPVADDGAIMDIQGAAFDTEDPDSWGYTQDERRVWAVSYHGGRLYYSVGEKSEIWSVGIARDGTFAGDPRWELTVKADKDYAVTDIAFDNSGFMYLAQRGPVENRYDYSRFADSGKGEVIRYFRENPDDPSTESVWV
;
A
#
# COMPACT_ATOMS: atom_id res chain seq x y z
N PHE A 1 5.78 -7.27 9.33
CA PHE A 1 5.08 -5.98 9.13
C PHE A 1 3.70 -6.28 8.57
N ALA A 2 2.71 -5.46 8.87
CA ALA A 2 1.35 -5.64 8.39
C ALA A 2 0.74 -4.28 8.07
N SER A 3 0.07 -4.15 6.92
CA SER A 3 -0.77 -3.01 6.60
C SER A 3 -2.09 -3.07 7.37
N ASN A 4 -2.67 -1.92 7.68
CA ASN A 4 -4.01 -1.79 8.22
C ASN A 4 -4.85 -0.88 7.31
N LEU A 5 -5.86 -1.43 6.64
CA LEU A 5 -6.74 -0.67 5.74
C LEU A 5 -7.61 0.35 6.49
N ASP A 6 -7.93 0.08 7.76
CA ASP A 6 -8.82 0.90 8.57
C ASP A 6 -8.15 2.21 9.00
N THR A 7 -6.83 2.20 9.19
CA THR A 7 -6.07 3.35 9.72
C THR A 7 -4.92 3.79 8.83
N GLY A 8 -4.65 3.09 7.72
CA GLY A 8 -3.53 3.36 6.82
C GLY A 8 -2.15 3.11 7.41
N LEU A 9 -2.07 2.59 8.63
CA LEU A 9 -0.81 2.35 9.33
C LEU A 9 -0.14 1.07 8.86
N ILE A 10 1.20 1.10 8.90
CA ILE A 10 2.03 -0.10 8.79
C ILE A 10 2.51 -0.47 10.19
N HIS A 11 2.09 -1.64 10.67
CA HIS A 11 2.46 -2.18 11.97
C HIS A 11 3.74 -3.01 11.88
N ARG A 12 4.66 -2.75 12.81
CA ARG A 12 5.77 -3.66 13.13
C ARG A 12 5.36 -4.52 14.32
N ILE A 13 5.29 -5.82 14.10
CA ILE A 13 4.79 -6.79 15.07
C ILE A 13 5.90 -7.82 15.34
N ASP A 14 6.08 -8.20 16.60
CA ASP A 14 7.04 -9.25 16.99
C ASP A 14 6.50 -10.67 16.70
N ALA A 15 7.34 -11.69 16.89
CA ALA A 15 6.97 -13.08 16.63
C ALA A 15 5.85 -13.62 17.56
N ASN A 16 5.56 -12.94 18.67
CA ASN A 16 4.47 -13.27 19.58
C ASN A 16 3.18 -12.49 19.28
N GLY A 17 3.16 -11.68 18.21
CA GLY A 17 2.02 -10.84 17.87
C GLY A 17 1.98 -9.51 18.63
N ARG A 18 3.03 -9.13 19.37
CA ARG A 18 3.06 -7.84 20.09
C ARG A 18 3.38 -6.71 19.12
N LEU A 19 2.57 -5.66 19.15
CA LEU A 19 2.91 -4.41 18.48
C LEU A 19 4.21 -3.83 19.07
N ILE A 20 5.19 -3.59 18.20
CA ILE A 20 6.45 -2.94 18.55
C ILE A 20 6.37 -1.46 18.22
N ASP A 21 5.96 -1.13 16.99
CA ASP A 21 6.01 0.22 16.43
C ASP A 21 5.08 0.34 15.20
N THR A 22 4.84 1.56 14.74
CA THR A 22 3.98 1.88 13.59
C THR A 22 4.60 2.94 12.69
N PHE A 23 4.34 2.84 11.40
CA PHE A 23 4.66 3.88 10.42
C PHE A 23 3.37 4.41 9.77
N ASP A 24 3.26 5.72 9.64
CA ASP A 24 2.12 6.39 9.02
C ASP A 24 2.54 7.03 7.68
N HIS A 25 2.11 6.46 6.56
CA HIS A 25 2.36 7.04 5.25
C HIS A 25 1.70 8.41 5.09
N GLY A 26 0.45 8.56 5.53
CA GLY A 26 -0.31 9.79 5.39
C GLY A 26 0.37 10.99 6.06
N VAL A 27 0.99 10.77 7.21
CA VAL A 27 1.67 11.83 7.98
C VAL A 27 3.15 11.95 7.66
N ALA A 28 3.90 10.84 7.58
CA ALA A 28 5.35 10.86 7.40
C ALA A 28 5.78 10.62 5.95
N GLY A 29 5.05 9.79 5.20
CA GLY A 29 5.37 9.43 3.81
C GLY A 29 5.09 10.56 2.82
N ARG A 30 3.84 11.04 2.78
CA ARG A 30 3.38 12.06 1.82
C ARG A 30 4.30 13.30 1.77
N PRO A 31 4.70 13.92 2.90
CA PRO A 31 5.55 15.10 2.86
C PRO A 31 6.94 14.86 2.27
N ALA A 32 7.47 13.62 2.32
CA ALA A 32 8.76 13.30 1.74
C ALA A 32 8.78 13.38 0.21
N HIS A 33 7.61 13.41 -0.43
CA HIS A 33 7.43 13.68 -1.87
C HIS A 33 6.68 14.99 -2.13
N GLY A 34 6.69 15.93 -1.18
CA GLY A 34 6.08 17.25 -1.34
C GLY A 34 4.54 17.25 -1.36
N LEU A 35 3.90 16.14 -0.99
CA LEU A 35 2.44 16.04 -0.88
C LEU A 35 1.98 16.55 0.50
N ALA A 36 0.76 17.07 0.56
CA ALA A 36 0.17 17.47 1.84
C ALA A 36 -0.04 16.25 2.74
N PRO A 37 0.28 16.34 4.04
CA PRO A 37 0.01 15.24 4.97
C PRO A 37 -1.50 15.02 5.14
N VAL A 38 -1.89 13.77 5.30
CA VAL A 38 -3.27 13.34 5.54
C VAL A 38 -3.28 12.49 6.80
N ALA A 39 -3.86 13.03 7.88
CA ALA A 39 -4.09 12.29 9.11
C ALA A 39 -5.30 11.35 8.96
N ASP A 40 -5.33 10.29 9.76
CA ASP A 40 -6.50 9.43 9.89
C ASP A 40 -7.71 10.25 10.32
N ASP A 41 -8.83 10.08 9.63
CA ASP A 41 -10.09 10.73 9.98
C ASP A 41 -10.84 10.01 11.11
N GLY A 42 -10.37 8.82 11.50
CA GLY A 42 -10.94 8.02 12.58
C GLY A 42 -12.21 7.28 12.16
N ALA A 43 -12.45 7.10 10.87
CA ALA A 43 -13.51 6.24 10.38
C ALA A 43 -13.41 4.84 11.01
N ILE A 44 -14.55 4.31 11.44
CA ILE A 44 -14.65 2.98 12.04
C ILE A 44 -15.87 2.27 11.47
N MET A 45 -15.75 0.96 11.24
CA MET A 45 -16.86 0.12 10.81
C MET A 45 -17.91 0.01 11.93
N ASP A 46 -19.12 0.50 11.70
CA ASP A 46 -20.27 0.33 12.61
C ASP A 46 -21.30 -0.64 12.02
N ILE A 47 -21.10 -1.94 12.25
CA ILE A 47 -21.99 -2.99 11.71
C ILE A 47 -23.43 -2.96 12.24
N GLN A 48 -23.71 -2.16 13.29
CA GLN A 48 -25.06 -1.95 13.81
C GLN A 48 -25.69 -0.64 13.30
N GLY A 49 -24.88 0.21 12.67
CA GLY A 49 -25.28 1.51 12.15
C GLY A 49 -26.14 1.38 10.90
N ALA A 50 -27.11 2.29 10.77
CA ALA A 50 -28.00 2.31 9.61
C ALA A 50 -27.30 2.68 8.29
N ALA A 51 -26.09 3.23 8.36
CA ALA A 51 -25.27 3.57 7.20
C ALA A 51 -24.37 2.41 6.73
N PHE A 52 -24.25 1.33 7.52
CA PHE A 52 -23.45 0.18 7.14
C PHE A 52 -24.19 -0.70 6.14
N ASP A 53 -23.50 -1.03 5.05
CA ASP A 53 -23.97 -1.93 4.02
C ASP A 53 -22.87 -2.94 3.69
N THR A 54 -23.16 -4.22 3.92
CA THR A 54 -22.21 -5.31 3.64
C THR A 54 -21.79 -5.37 2.18
N GLU A 55 -22.60 -4.86 1.25
CA GLU A 55 -22.32 -4.86 -0.19
C GLU A 55 -21.57 -3.61 -0.66
N ASP A 56 -21.47 -2.57 0.18
CA ASP A 56 -20.81 -1.30 -0.13
C ASP A 56 -19.52 -1.09 0.69
N PRO A 57 -18.33 -1.33 0.11
CA PRO A 57 -17.05 -1.14 0.78
C PRO A 57 -16.79 0.25 1.34
N ASP A 58 -17.43 1.29 0.80
CA ASP A 58 -17.27 2.66 1.31
C ASP A 58 -17.90 2.81 2.71
N SER A 59 -18.81 1.92 3.09
CA SER A 59 -19.40 1.87 4.42
C SER A 59 -18.58 1.09 5.45
N TRP A 60 -17.48 0.43 5.04
CA TRP A 60 -16.71 -0.48 5.90
C TRP A 60 -15.69 0.23 6.79
N GLY A 61 -15.64 1.57 6.76
CA GLY A 61 -14.78 2.35 7.65
C GLY A 61 -13.29 2.27 7.34
N TYR A 62 -12.93 1.98 6.08
CA TYR A 62 -11.54 2.12 5.65
C TYR A 62 -11.08 3.57 5.66
N THR A 63 -9.79 3.78 5.95
CA THR A 63 -9.20 5.12 5.92
C THR A 63 -9.17 5.73 4.52
N GLN A 64 -8.88 7.02 4.40
CA GLN A 64 -8.80 7.74 3.12
C GLN A 64 -7.83 7.09 2.12
N ASP A 65 -8.19 7.06 0.83
CA ASP A 65 -7.48 6.30 -0.22
C ASP A 65 -6.01 6.73 -0.37
N GLU A 66 -5.74 8.02 -0.20
CA GLU A 66 -4.42 8.67 -0.27
C GLU A 66 -3.44 8.25 0.83
N ARG A 67 -3.95 7.55 1.86
CA ARG A 67 -3.13 6.97 2.95
C ARG A 67 -3.38 5.49 3.18
N ARG A 68 -4.29 4.87 2.41
CA ARG A 68 -4.66 3.48 2.58
C ARG A 68 -3.55 2.58 2.03
N VAL A 69 -2.84 1.91 2.93
CA VAL A 69 -1.76 0.98 2.57
C VAL A 69 -2.33 -0.40 2.29
N TRP A 70 -2.10 -0.93 1.10
CA TRP A 70 -2.67 -2.22 0.68
C TRP A 70 -1.69 -3.37 0.89
N ALA A 71 -0.50 -3.27 0.31
CA ALA A 71 0.53 -4.31 0.35
C ALA A 71 1.77 -3.82 1.09
N VAL A 72 2.54 -4.77 1.65
CA VAL A 72 3.86 -4.52 2.24
C VAL A 72 4.80 -5.67 1.88
N SER A 73 6.06 -5.35 1.56
CA SER A 73 7.08 -6.35 1.24
C SER A 73 8.48 -5.85 1.59
N TYR A 74 9.26 -6.66 2.28
CA TYR A 74 10.63 -6.29 2.65
C TYR A 74 11.62 -6.74 1.57
N HIS A 75 12.45 -5.82 1.10
CA HIS A 75 13.51 -6.13 0.13
C HIS A 75 14.70 -5.17 0.29
N GLY A 76 15.91 -5.72 0.29
CA GLY A 76 17.14 -4.92 0.24
C GLY A 76 17.32 -3.88 1.35
N GLY A 77 16.83 -4.13 2.57
CA GLY A 77 16.93 -3.17 3.68
C GLY A 77 15.83 -2.12 3.71
N ARG A 78 14.80 -2.25 2.88
CA ARG A 78 13.66 -1.35 2.83
C ARG A 78 12.35 -2.13 2.87
N LEU A 79 11.33 -1.55 3.49
CA LEU A 79 9.96 -2.03 3.42
C LEU A 79 9.26 -1.26 2.31
N TYR A 80 8.95 -1.94 1.22
CA TYR A 80 8.13 -1.45 0.14
C TYR A 80 6.66 -1.61 0.51
N TYR A 81 5.83 -0.67 0.09
CA TYR A 81 4.41 -0.70 0.34
C TYR A 81 3.65 0.03 -0.76
N SER A 82 2.40 -0.35 -0.97
CA SER A 82 1.51 0.29 -1.95
C SER A 82 0.47 1.17 -1.26
N VAL A 83 0.11 2.27 -1.91
CA VAL A 83 -0.95 3.18 -1.46
C VAL A 83 -2.06 3.23 -2.52
N GLY A 84 -3.30 3.38 -2.06
CA GLY A 84 -4.50 3.38 -2.91
C GLY A 84 -4.46 4.44 -4.01
N GLU A 85 -4.08 5.68 -3.65
CA GLU A 85 -3.99 6.80 -4.61
C GLU A 85 -3.11 6.42 -5.80
N LYS A 86 -3.73 6.23 -6.96
CA LYS A 86 -3.09 5.96 -8.26
C LYS A 86 -2.10 4.79 -8.25
N SER A 87 -2.30 3.80 -7.38
CA SER A 87 -1.43 2.61 -7.33
C SER A 87 0.05 2.97 -7.12
N GLU A 88 0.35 3.88 -6.21
CA GLU A 88 1.72 4.28 -5.93
C GLU A 88 2.47 3.24 -5.10
N ILE A 89 3.75 3.03 -5.43
CA ILE A 89 4.68 2.25 -4.62
C ILE A 89 5.64 3.21 -3.92
N TRP A 90 5.81 2.95 -2.64
CA TRP A 90 6.67 3.68 -1.75
C TRP A 90 7.58 2.72 -1.01
N SER A 91 8.60 3.24 -0.36
CA SER A 91 9.39 2.47 0.58
C SER A 91 9.86 3.30 1.76
N VAL A 92 10.18 2.65 2.86
CA VAL A 92 10.88 3.23 4.01
C VAL A 92 12.02 2.29 4.41
N GLY A 93 13.17 2.85 4.76
CA GLY A 93 14.31 2.08 5.22
C GLY A 93 14.01 1.34 6.52
N ILE A 94 14.59 0.17 6.68
CA ILE A 94 14.53 -0.62 7.90
C ILE A 94 15.95 -0.74 8.46
N ALA A 95 16.15 -0.20 9.65
CA ALA A 95 17.43 -0.26 10.34
C ALA A 95 17.76 -1.71 10.79
N ARG A 96 19.01 -1.94 11.21
CA ARG A 96 19.49 -3.27 11.62
C ARG A 96 18.71 -3.88 12.78
N ASP A 97 18.16 -3.03 13.65
CA ASP A 97 17.32 -3.44 14.77
C ASP A 97 15.84 -3.62 14.37
N GLY A 98 15.51 -3.47 13.08
CA GLY A 98 14.18 -3.57 12.50
C GLY A 98 13.32 -2.31 12.63
N THR A 99 13.83 -1.20 13.18
CA THR A 99 13.09 0.06 13.27
C THR A 99 12.96 0.74 11.91
N PHE A 100 11.93 1.56 11.74
CA PHE A 100 11.80 2.42 10.57
C PHE A 100 12.90 3.49 10.60
N ALA A 101 13.63 3.66 9.50
CA ALA A 101 14.77 4.57 9.42
C ALA A 101 14.38 6.04 9.19
N GLY A 102 13.08 6.35 9.07
CA GLY A 102 12.59 7.72 8.92
C GLY A 102 12.86 8.35 7.55
N ASP A 103 13.14 7.52 6.54
CA ASP A 103 13.49 7.92 5.17
C ASP A 103 12.47 7.39 4.14
N PRO A 104 11.17 7.74 4.28
CA PRO A 104 10.19 7.34 3.29
C PRO A 104 10.51 7.96 1.93
N ARG A 105 10.28 7.18 0.88
CA ARG A 105 10.63 7.50 -0.50
C ARG A 105 9.54 7.01 -1.43
N TRP A 106 9.12 7.86 -2.35
CA TRP A 106 8.31 7.43 -3.50
C TRP A 106 9.20 6.61 -4.44
N GLU A 107 8.73 5.43 -4.85
CA GLU A 107 9.48 4.53 -5.74
C GLU A 107 9.02 4.65 -7.18
N LEU A 108 7.70 4.53 -7.41
CA LEU A 108 7.07 4.65 -8.71
C LEU A 108 5.56 4.84 -8.57
N THR A 109 4.94 5.42 -9.59
CA THR A 109 3.50 5.29 -9.86
C THR A 109 3.30 4.21 -10.90
N VAL A 110 2.44 3.23 -10.63
CA VAL A 110 2.27 2.07 -11.50
C VAL A 110 1.70 2.49 -12.85
N LYS A 111 2.31 1.99 -13.92
CA LYS A 111 1.87 2.20 -15.31
C LYS A 111 1.00 1.02 -15.73
N ALA A 112 -0.30 1.17 -15.56
CA ALA A 112 -1.32 0.17 -15.90
C ALA A 112 -2.50 0.82 -16.65
N ASP A 113 -3.39 0.02 -17.23
CA ASP A 113 -4.62 0.54 -17.85
C ASP A 113 -5.57 1.18 -16.82
N LYS A 114 -5.44 0.78 -15.54
CA LYS A 114 -6.29 1.20 -14.43
C LYS A 114 -5.47 1.51 -13.19
N ASP A 115 -5.92 2.51 -12.44
CA ASP A 115 -5.35 2.91 -11.14
C ASP A 115 -5.81 1.99 -9.99
N TYR A 116 -5.92 0.69 -10.26
CA TYR A 116 -6.40 -0.31 -9.30
C TYR A 116 -5.36 -0.60 -8.21
N ALA A 117 -5.81 -0.66 -6.95
CA ALA A 117 -4.95 -0.93 -5.81
C ALA A 117 -4.01 -2.13 -6.05
N VAL A 118 -2.71 -1.90 -5.80
CA VAL A 118 -1.72 -2.96 -5.77
C VAL A 118 -1.86 -3.69 -4.44
N THR A 119 -2.30 -4.94 -4.49
CA THR A 119 -2.60 -5.74 -3.29
C THR A 119 -1.52 -6.73 -2.91
N ASP A 120 -0.51 -6.92 -3.76
CA ASP A 120 0.67 -7.70 -3.43
C ASP A 120 1.94 -7.16 -4.13
N ILE A 121 3.08 -7.30 -3.45
CA ILE A 121 4.41 -6.90 -3.91
C ILE A 121 5.37 -8.06 -3.66
N ALA A 122 5.98 -8.58 -4.72
CA ALA A 122 7.01 -9.60 -4.63
C ALA A 122 8.31 -9.16 -5.31
N PHE A 123 9.43 -9.65 -4.81
CA PHE A 123 10.73 -9.49 -5.44
C PHE A 123 11.31 -10.86 -5.78
N ASP A 124 11.98 -10.97 -6.92
CA ASP A 124 12.74 -12.17 -7.26
C ASP A 124 14.23 -12.05 -6.89
N ASN A 125 14.98 -13.14 -7.10
CA ASN A 125 16.41 -13.21 -6.79
C ASN A 125 17.27 -12.31 -7.69
N SER A 126 16.73 -11.83 -8.81
CA SER A 126 17.41 -10.88 -9.71
C SER A 126 17.09 -9.42 -9.34
N GLY A 127 16.22 -9.21 -8.34
CA GLY A 127 15.78 -7.89 -7.89
C GLY A 127 14.65 -7.28 -8.72
N PHE A 128 13.98 -8.05 -9.58
CA PHE A 128 12.75 -7.58 -10.24
C PHE A 128 11.64 -7.43 -9.22
N MET A 129 10.85 -6.37 -9.34
CA MET A 129 9.65 -6.13 -8.55
C MET A 129 8.42 -6.58 -9.34
N TYR A 130 7.53 -7.33 -8.70
CA TYR A 130 6.27 -7.79 -9.25
C TYR A 130 5.13 -7.19 -8.42
N LEU A 131 4.17 -6.58 -9.12
CA LEU A 131 3.05 -5.88 -8.52
C LEU A 131 1.75 -6.50 -9.02
N ALA A 132 0.86 -6.87 -8.11
CA ALA A 132 -0.44 -7.45 -8.45
C ALA A 132 -1.56 -6.44 -8.17
N GLN A 133 -2.20 -5.95 -9.22
CA GLN A 133 -3.40 -5.13 -9.08
C GLN A 133 -4.64 -5.99 -8.87
N ARG A 134 -5.55 -5.50 -8.05
CA ARG A 134 -6.88 -6.08 -7.88
C ARG A 134 -7.93 -5.02 -8.17
N GLY A 135 -8.97 -5.40 -8.92
CA GLY A 135 -10.13 -4.54 -9.11
C GLY A 135 -10.78 -4.14 -7.78
N PRO A 136 -11.66 -3.12 -7.81
CA PRO A 136 -12.41 -2.69 -6.64
C PRO A 136 -13.05 -3.87 -5.90
N VAL A 137 -13.03 -3.82 -4.57
CA VAL A 137 -13.64 -4.85 -3.74
C VAL A 137 -15.14 -4.90 -4.04
N GLU A 138 -15.69 -6.10 -4.19
CA GLU A 138 -17.13 -6.34 -4.27
C GLU A 138 -17.47 -7.34 -3.16
N ASN A 139 -18.66 -7.23 -2.55
CA ASN A 139 -19.11 -8.22 -1.57
C ASN A 139 -20.60 -8.50 -1.74
N ARG A 140 -20.93 -9.15 -2.84
CA ARG A 140 -22.32 -9.51 -3.15
C ARG A 140 -22.86 -10.48 -2.12
N TYR A 141 -24.13 -10.35 -1.75
CA TYR A 141 -24.82 -11.20 -0.77
C TYR A 141 -24.77 -12.69 -1.13
N ASP A 142 -24.66 -13.01 -2.43
CA ASP A 142 -24.61 -14.37 -2.96
C ASP A 142 -23.19 -14.94 -3.05
N TYR A 143 -22.17 -14.16 -2.65
CA TYR A 143 -20.75 -14.52 -2.71
C TYR A 143 -20.28 -14.93 -4.12
N SER A 144 -21.01 -14.54 -5.17
CA SER A 144 -20.67 -14.88 -6.55
C SER A 144 -19.42 -14.14 -7.05
N ARG A 145 -19.06 -13.03 -6.40
CA ARG A 145 -17.94 -12.17 -6.76
C ARG A 145 -17.42 -11.40 -5.55
N PHE A 146 -16.09 -11.34 -5.42
CA PHE A 146 -15.36 -10.70 -4.30
C PHE A 146 -14.55 -9.46 -4.69
N ALA A 147 -14.40 -9.23 -5.99
CA ALA A 147 -13.79 -8.04 -6.57
C ALA A 147 -14.28 -7.91 -8.00
N ASP A 148 -14.31 -6.69 -8.55
CA ASP A 148 -14.57 -6.51 -9.96
C ASP A 148 -13.57 -7.35 -10.75
N SER A 149 -14.11 -8.23 -11.60
CA SER A 149 -13.35 -9.09 -12.50
C SER A 149 -12.71 -8.31 -13.65
N GLY A 150 -12.58 -6.99 -13.53
CA GLY A 150 -11.87 -6.13 -14.46
C GLY A 150 -10.45 -6.63 -14.76
N LYS A 151 -9.75 -5.91 -15.62
CA LYS A 151 -8.39 -6.28 -16.05
C LYS A 151 -7.36 -5.91 -14.98
N GLY A 152 -7.38 -6.57 -13.83
CA GLY A 152 -6.25 -6.53 -12.90
C GLY A 152 -4.99 -7.04 -13.60
N GLU A 153 -3.89 -6.31 -13.47
CA GLU A 153 -2.63 -6.63 -14.13
C GLU A 153 -1.60 -7.14 -13.13
N VAL A 154 -0.71 -8.02 -13.61
CA VAL A 154 0.55 -8.33 -12.92
C VAL A 154 1.65 -7.65 -13.70
N ILE A 155 2.31 -6.71 -13.07
CA ILE A 155 3.29 -5.82 -13.70
C ILE A 155 4.65 -6.11 -13.10
N ARG A 156 5.67 -6.13 -13.95
CA ARG A 156 7.05 -6.35 -13.54
C ARG A 156 7.88 -5.12 -13.85
N TYR A 157 8.59 -4.64 -12.85
CA TYR A 157 9.59 -3.59 -12.96
C TYR A 157 10.98 -4.16 -12.72
N PHE A 158 11.97 -3.55 -13.36
CA PHE A 158 13.36 -3.77 -13.02
C PHE A 158 13.99 -2.48 -12.53
N ARG A 159 15.00 -2.62 -11.69
CA ARG A 159 15.75 -1.44 -11.24
C ARG A 159 16.66 -0.98 -12.37
N GLU A 160 16.55 0.29 -12.72
CA GLU A 160 17.43 0.95 -13.69
C GLU A 160 18.90 0.83 -13.23
N ASN A 161 19.81 0.58 -14.17
CA ASN A 161 21.24 0.49 -13.88
C ASN A 161 22.07 0.78 -15.15
N PRO A 162 22.90 1.84 -15.17
CA PRO A 162 23.07 2.83 -14.10
C PRO A 162 21.80 3.69 -13.90
N ASP A 163 21.60 4.20 -12.68
CA ASP A 163 20.51 5.15 -12.39
C ASP A 163 20.67 6.40 -13.30
N ASP A 164 19.63 6.77 -14.06
CA ASP A 164 19.59 8.00 -14.86
C ASP A 164 18.88 9.10 -14.05
N PRO A 165 19.56 10.21 -13.70
CA PRO A 165 18.94 11.31 -12.96
C PRO A 165 17.75 11.99 -13.66
N SER A 166 17.55 11.73 -14.96
CA SER A 166 16.40 12.22 -15.73
C SER A 166 15.20 11.27 -15.71
N THR A 167 15.39 10.01 -15.30
CA THR A 167 14.29 9.08 -15.04
C THR A 167 13.71 9.38 -13.65
N GLU A 168 12.42 9.68 -13.59
CA GLU A 168 11.76 10.05 -12.33
C GLU A 168 11.85 8.94 -11.27
N SER A 169 11.64 7.69 -11.71
CA SER A 169 11.67 6.48 -10.89
C SER A 169 12.89 5.62 -11.21
N VAL A 170 13.52 5.04 -10.19
CA VAL A 170 14.60 4.05 -10.37
C VAL A 170 14.08 2.68 -10.84
N TRP A 171 12.76 2.52 -10.97
CA TRP A 171 12.06 1.34 -11.47
C TRP A 171 11.46 1.63 -12.84
N VAL A 172 11.76 0.77 -13.82
CA VAL A 172 11.38 0.91 -15.24
C VAL A 172 10.74 -0.34 -15.81
#